data_AF-A0A836UB63-F1
#
_entry.id   AF-A0A836UB63-F1
#
_cell.length_a   1.000
_cell.length_b   1.000
_cell.length_c   1.000
_cell.angle_alpha   90.00
_cell.angle_beta   90.00
_cell.angle_gamma   90.00
#
_symmetry.space_group_name_H-M   'P 1'
#
loop_
_entity.id
_entity.type
_entity.pdbx_description
1 polymer ?
#
loop_
_entity_poly.entity_id
_entity_poly.type
_entity_poly.pdbx_seq_one_letter_code
_entity_poly.pdbx_strand_id
1 'polypeptide(L)'
;MAPRSALPRPCRKSSKLPEPTSWAVEYHVPWSLFDSYFGDVTPTAGTTWRANFYKCGDKTSHPHWGSWSPVDTPRPSFHQPAYFQPIHFA
;
A
#
# COMPACT_ATOMS: atom_id res chain seq x y z
N MET A 1 -9.82 14.41 -42.28
CA MET A 1 -8.99 13.30 -41.78
C MET A 1 -9.06 13.31 -40.26
N ALA A 2 -9.97 12.52 -39.67
CA ALA A 2 -10.15 12.49 -38.21
C ALA A 2 -9.02 11.65 -37.56
N PRO A 3 -8.45 12.07 -36.42
CA PRO A 3 -7.44 11.28 -35.75
C PRO A 3 -8.07 10.00 -35.20
N ARG A 4 -7.46 8.85 -35.50
CA ARG A 4 -7.83 7.58 -34.87
C ARG A 4 -7.55 7.70 -33.38
N SER A 5 -8.60 7.91 -32.59
CA SER A 5 -8.54 7.80 -31.14
C SER A 5 -8.15 6.37 -30.79
N ALA A 6 -6.89 6.16 -30.43
CA ALA A 6 -6.42 4.89 -29.89
C ALA A 6 -7.15 4.67 -28.56
N LEU A 7 -8.15 3.78 -28.57
CA LEU A 7 -8.78 3.31 -27.34
C LEU A 7 -7.68 2.84 -26.37
N PRO A 8 -7.72 3.23 -25.08
CA PRO A 8 -6.75 2.75 -24.11
C PRO A 8 -6.75 1.23 -24.12
N ARG A 9 -5.55 0.62 -24.18
CA ARG A 9 -5.42 -0.84 -24.19
C ARG A 9 -6.16 -1.41 -22.98
N PRO A 10 -7.02 -2.43 -23.15
CA PRO A 10 -7.72 -3.03 -22.02
C PRO A 10 -6.70 -3.50 -20.99
N CYS A 11 -6.88 -3.08 -19.73
CA CYS A 11 -5.98 -3.47 -18.64
C CYS A 11 -6.08 -4.99 -18.46
N ARG A 12 -5.07 -5.73 -18.94
CA ARG A 12 -5.02 -7.19 -18.84
C ARG A 12 -5.05 -7.57 -17.35
N LYS A 13 -6.13 -8.18 -16.90
CA LYS A 13 -6.20 -8.85 -15.59
C LYS A 13 -5.30 -10.08 -15.63
N SER A 14 -4.59 -10.36 -14.53
CA SER A 14 -3.85 -11.62 -14.42
C SER A 14 -4.82 -12.79 -14.22
N SER A 15 -4.46 -13.96 -14.75
CA SER A 15 -5.20 -15.19 -14.54
C SER A 15 -5.05 -15.67 -13.09
N LYS A 16 -6.08 -16.37 -12.59
CA LYS A 16 -6.01 -17.07 -11.30
C LYS A 16 -4.90 -18.12 -11.37
N LEU A 17 -4.06 -18.19 -10.32
CA LEU A 17 -3.12 -19.30 -10.17
C LEU A 17 -3.90 -20.59 -9.88
N PRO A 18 -3.47 -21.75 -10.43
CA PRO A 18 -4.19 -23.00 -10.28
C PRO A 18 -4.20 -23.48 -8.82
N GLU A 19 -3.10 -23.29 -8.10
CA GLU A 19 -2.90 -23.79 -6.75
C GLU A 19 -2.66 -22.65 -5.73
N PRO A 20 -2.99 -22.86 -4.45
CA PRO A 20 -2.61 -21.94 -3.38
C PRO A 20 -1.11 -21.66 -3.41
N THR A 21 -0.74 -20.38 -3.37
CA THR A 21 0.65 -19.94 -3.46
C THR A 21 1.05 -19.20 -2.19
N SER A 22 2.11 -19.67 -1.54
CA SER A 22 2.74 -19.00 -0.41
C SER A 22 3.92 -18.16 -0.90
N TRP A 23 4.00 -16.91 -0.45
CA TRP A 23 5.10 -16.01 -0.72
C TRP A 23 5.27 -15.06 0.47
N ALA A 24 6.48 -14.49 0.61
CA ALA A 24 6.80 -13.50 1.61
C ALA A 24 7.51 -12.31 0.96
N VAL A 25 7.46 -11.16 1.61
CA VAL A 25 8.23 -9.97 1.22
C VAL A 25 8.79 -9.31 2.47
N GLU A 26 9.99 -8.78 2.34
CA GLU A 26 10.70 -8.07 3.40
C GLU A 26 11.25 -6.76 2.84
N TYR A 27 11.19 -5.70 3.64
CA TYR A 27 11.69 -4.38 3.27
C TYR A 27 12.48 -3.78 4.42
N HIS A 28 13.60 -3.14 4.07
CA HIS A 28 14.32 -2.24 4.96
C HIS A 28 14.18 -0.82 4.43
N VAL A 29 13.67 0.08 5.27
CA VAL A 29 13.53 1.51 4.96
C VAL A 29 14.53 2.27 5.83
N PRO A 30 15.63 2.78 5.26
CA PRO A 30 16.61 3.54 6.02
C PRO A 30 15.99 4.84 6.53
N TRP A 31 16.30 5.24 7.76
CA TRP A 31 15.79 6.50 8.33
C TRP A 31 16.25 7.73 7.54
N SER A 32 17.45 7.66 6.96
CA SER A 32 17.99 8.73 6.12
C SER A 32 17.16 9.04 4.86
N LEU A 33 16.24 8.15 4.48
CA LEU A 33 15.28 8.41 3.40
C LEU A 33 14.38 9.63 3.71
N PHE A 34 14.15 9.91 4.99
CA PHE A 34 13.23 10.95 5.45
C PHE A 34 13.92 12.30 5.67
N ASP A 35 15.26 12.35 5.74
CA ASP A 35 16.04 13.52 6.14
C ASP A 35 15.70 14.78 5.34
N SER A 36 15.60 14.65 4.02
CA SER A 36 15.33 15.78 3.12
C SER A 36 13.93 16.40 3.27
N TYR A 37 13.00 15.68 3.89
CA TYR A 37 11.60 16.12 4.04
C TYR A 37 11.26 16.53 5.47
N PHE A 38 11.83 15.85 6.46
CA PHE A 38 11.43 15.97 7.85
C PHE A 38 12.60 16.24 8.82
N GLY A 39 13.85 16.27 8.32
CA GLY A 39 15.04 16.25 9.16
C GLY A 39 15.30 14.86 9.75
N ASP A 40 16.16 14.79 10.78
CA ASP A 40 16.42 13.52 11.47
C ASP A 40 15.17 13.07 12.25
N VAL A 41 14.57 11.99 11.76
CA VAL A 41 13.39 11.36 12.36
C VAL A 41 13.72 9.97 12.91
N THR A 42 15.00 9.65 13.12
CA THR A 42 15.40 8.35 13.66
C THR A 42 14.66 8.06 14.97
N PRO A 43 13.80 7.01 15.03
CA PRO A 43 13.02 6.74 16.22
C PRO A 43 13.91 6.25 17.35
N THR A 44 13.69 6.77 18.55
CA THR A 44 14.27 6.28 19.80
C THR A 44 13.27 5.42 20.57
N ALA A 45 13.73 4.69 21.59
CA ALA A 45 12.85 3.93 22.48
C ALA A 45 11.71 4.79 23.03
N GLY A 46 10.47 4.32 22.87
CA GLY A 46 9.25 5.05 23.25
C GLY A 46 8.70 5.99 22.18
N THR A 47 9.42 6.21 21.07
CA THR A 47 8.89 6.94 19.91
C THR A 47 7.65 6.23 19.40
N THR A 48 6.60 7.00 19.12
CA THR A 48 5.35 6.50 18.57
C THR A 48 5.08 7.17 17.24
N TRP A 49 4.94 6.36 16.19
CA TRP A 49 4.47 6.82 14.89
C TRP A 49 3.03 6.38 14.65
N ARG A 50 2.36 6.99 13.67
CA ARG A 50 1.06 6.52 13.18
C ARG A 50 1.23 5.97 11.78
N ALA A 51 0.85 4.72 11.56
CA ALA A 51 0.84 4.13 10.23
C ALA A 51 -0.25 3.05 10.06
N ASN A 52 -0.30 2.48 8.87
CA ASN A 52 -1.11 1.31 8.55
C ASN A 52 -0.38 0.49 7.46
N PHE A 53 -0.73 -0.79 7.31
CA PHE A 53 -0.10 -1.71 6.37
C PHE A 53 -1.17 -2.33 5.47
N TYR A 54 -0.88 -2.45 4.17
CA TYR A 54 -1.90 -2.78 3.18
C TYR A 54 -1.49 -3.95 2.28
N LYS A 55 -2.50 -4.70 1.83
CA LYS A 55 -2.39 -5.63 0.71
C LYS A 55 -3.46 -5.31 -0.32
N CYS A 56 -3.08 -5.24 -1.60
CA CYS A 56 -4.03 -5.03 -2.68
C CYS A 56 -3.76 -5.94 -3.87
N GLY A 57 -4.77 -6.08 -4.73
CA GLY A 57 -4.70 -6.89 -5.94
C GLY A 57 -5.68 -6.42 -7.00
N ASP A 58 -5.73 -5.12 -7.27
CA ASP A 58 -6.68 -4.47 -8.19
C ASP A 58 -6.69 -5.11 -9.59
N LYS A 59 -5.53 -5.54 -10.11
CA LYS A 59 -5.37 -6.16 -11.43
C LYS A 59 -5.36 -7.69 -11.41
N THR A 60 -5.66 -8.32 -10.28
CA THR A 60 -5.78 -9.78 -10.20
C THR A 60 -7.14 -10.27 -10.68
N SER A 61 -7.29 -11.58 -10.88
CA SER A 61 -8.58 -12.20 -11.24
C SER A 61 -9.66 -11.99 -10.17
N HIS A 62 -9.27 -11.75 -8.91
CA HIS A 62 -10.17 -11.43 -7.79
C HIS A 62 -9.67 -10.16 -7.10
N PRO A 63 -10.13 -8.96 -7.52
CA PRO A 63 -9.75 -7.72 -6.88
C PRO A 63 -10.02 -7.73 -5.37
N HIS A 64 -9.04 -7.31 -4.59
CA HIS A 64 -9.11 -7.30 -3.13
C HIS A 64 -8.27 -6.18 -2.54
N TRP A 65 -8.65 -5.78 -1.33
CA TRP A 65 -8.02 -4.73 -0.54
C TRP A 65 -8.09 -5.14 0.93
N GLY A 66 -6.94 -5.21 1.60
CA GLY A 66 -6.84 -5.55 3.01
C GLY A 66 -5.92 -4.57 3.73
N SER A 67 -6.19 -4.35 5.00
CA SER A 67 -5.40 -3.47 5.88
C SER A 67 -5.20 -4.12 7.24
N TRP A 68 -4.10 -3.76 7.92
CA TRP A 68 -3.87 -4.15 9.30
C TRP A 68 -4.84 -3.44 10.24
N SER A 69 -4.95 -2.11 10.15
CA SER A 69 -5.99 -1.37 10.86
C SER A 69 -7.20 -1.14 9.95
N PRO A 70 -8.44 -1.34 10.45
CA PRO A 70 -9.66 -1.10 9.67
C PRO A 70 -9.75 0.34 9.14
N VAL A 71 -10.17 0.48 7.87
CA VAL A 71 -10.42 1.78 7.23
C VAL A 71 -11.90 1.85 6.83
N ASP A 72 -12.67 2.64 7.57
CA ASP A 72 -14.12 2.73 7.41
C ASP A 72 -14.49 3.86 6.45
N THR A 73 -14.40 3.58 5.15
CA THR A 73 -14.77 4.53 4.09
C THR A 73 -15.75 3.89 3.11
N PRO A 74 -16.62 4.67 2.43
CA PRO A 74 -17.64 4.11 1.53
C PRO A 74 -17.09 3.28 0.36
N ARG A 75 -15.83 3.51 -0.01
CA ARG A 75 -15.11 2.79 -1.07
C ARG A 75 -13.66 2.56 -0.63
N PRO A 76 -12.99 1.48 -1.09
CA PRO A 76 -11.59 1.21 -0.73
C PRO A 76 -10.69 2.42 -0.98
N SER A 77 -10.08 2.95 0.09
CA SER A 77 -9.24 4.14 0.08
C SER A 77 -8.15 4.01 1.14
N PHE A 78 -6.88 3.92 0.73
CA PHE A 78 -5.77 3.72 1.67
C PHE A 78 -5.16 5.04 2.17
N HIS A 79 -5.26 6.13 1.41
CA HIS A 79 -4.70 7.43 1.78
C HIS A 79 -5.59 8.15 2.80
N GLN A 80 -5.75 7.55 3.99
CA GLN A 80 -6.65 8.02 5.04
C GLN A 80 -5.89 8.07 6.39
N PRO A 81 -5.10 9.12 6.66
CA PRO A 81 -4.27 9.22 7.87
C PRO A 81 -5.05 9.13 9.19
N ALA A 82 -6.35 9.47 9.17
CA ALA A 82 -7.25 9.37 10.32
C ALA A 82 -7.35 7.92 10.86
N TYR A 83 -7.18 6.91 10.00
CA TYR A 83 -7.28 5.49 10.35
C TYR A 83 -5.93 4.84 10.64
N PHE A 84 -4.85 5.61 10.67
CA PHE A 84 -3.55 5.08 11.07
C PHE A 84 -3.54 4.76 12.57
N GLN A 85 -2.86 3.68 12.95
CA GLN A 85 -2.73 3.26 14.35
C GLN A 85 -1.30 3.50 14.86
N PRO A 86 -1.12 3.59 16.19
CA PRO A 86 0.19 3.70 16.80
C PRO A 86 1.11 2.52 16.45
N ILE A 87 2.37 2.84 16.12
CA ILE A 87 3.50 1.92 16.09
C ILE A 87 4.48 2.41 17.14
N HIS A 88 4.83 1.54 18.07
CA HIS A 88 5.75 1.83 19.17
C HIS A 88 7.12 1.26 18.87
N PHE A 89 8.13 2.13 18.86
CA PHE A 89 9.53 1.73 18.73
C PHE A 89 10.09 1.40 20.11
N ALA A 90 10.73 0.23 20.21
CA ALA A 90 11.34 -0.30 21.43
C ALA A 90 12.82 0.08 21.53
#